data_AF-A0A072TP23-F1
#
_entry.id   AF-A0A072TP23-F1
#
_cell.length_a   1.000
_cell.length_b   1.000
_cell.length_c   1.000
_cell.angle_alpha   90.00
_cell.angle_beta   90.00
_cell.angle_gamma   90.00
#
_symmetry.space_group_name_H-M   'P 1'
#
loop_
_entity.id
_entity.type
_entity.pdbx_description
1 polymer ?
#
loop_
_entity_poly.entity_id
_entity_poly.type
_entity_poly.pdbx_seq_one_letter_code
_entity_poly.pdbx_strand_id
1 'polypeptide(L)' 'MSSSRGIFEEHRKTSWIVWKSVCLRKEYGGLGTRQMREFNMALLGKWCWRMLMDRGGLCFRVVVARYGVEGGEVEGGRAY' A
#
# COMPACT_ATOMS: atom_id res chain seq x y z
N MET A 1 -34.23 -24.06 5.88
CA MET A 1 -32.89 -24.07 6.51
C MET A 1 -31.86 -23.89 5.40
N SER A 2 -31.20 -22.73 5.42
CA SER A 2 -30.37 -22.22 4.33
C SER A 2 -29.12 -23.06 4.14
N SER A 3 -28.93 -23.57 2.92
CA SER A 3 -27.66 -24.13 2.46
C SER A 3 -26.68 -22.97 2.27
N SER A 4 -25.82 -22.76 3.26
CA SER A 4 -24.78 -21.74 3.24
C SER A 4 -23.78 -22.07 2.14
N ARG A 5 -23.82 -21.22 1.11
CA ARG A 5 -22.81 -21.05 0.08
C ARG A 5 -21.41 -21.20 0.71
N GLY A 6 -20.72 -22.28 0.34
CA GLY A 6 -19.28 -22.38 0.52
C GLY A 6 -18.63 -21.28 -0.31
N ILE A 7 -18.41 -20.13 0.31
CA ILE A 7 -17.49 -19.13 -0.21
C ILE A 7 -16.14 -19.82 -0.12
N PHE A 8 -15.72 -20.44 -1.23
CA PHE A 8 -14.32 -20.73 -1.46
C PHE A 8 -13.64 -19.38 -1.37
N GLU A 9 -13.16 -19.06 -0.18
CA GLU A 9 -12.24 -17.97 0.07
C GLU A 9 -10.94 -18.44 -0.59
N GLU A 10 -10.93 -18.31 -1.91
CA GLU A 10 -9.78 -18.56 -2.76
C GLU A 10 -8.77 -17.51 -2.31
N HIS A 11 -7.94 -17.90 -1.35
CA HIS A 11 -6.84 -17.11 -0.83
C HIS A 11 -6.05 -16.62 -2.04
N ARG A 12 -6.32 -15.38 -2.47
CA ARG A 12 -5.65 -14.73 -3.58
C ARG A 12 -4.24 -14.41 -3.11
N LYS A 13 -3.40 -15.45 -3.12
CA LYS A 13 -1.98 -15.37 -2.76
C LYS A 13 -1.38 -14.26 -3.63
N THR A 14 -0.81 -13.27 -2.97
CA THR A 14 -0.06 -12.22 -3.65
C THR A 14 1.06 -12.91 -4.42
N SER A 15 0.90 -13.01 -5.74
CA SER A 15 1.95 -13.52 -6.61
C SER A 15 3.09 -12.50 -6.58
N TRP A 16 4.23 -12.90 -6.01
CA TRP A 16 5.44 -12.09 -6.04
C TRP A 16 5.96 -12.09 -7.47
N ILE A 17 5.77 -10.99 -8.18
CA ILE A 17 6.21 -10.82 -9.57
C ILE A 17 7.59 -10.17 -9.58
N VAL A 18 8.52 -10.74 -10.36
CA VAL A 18 9.85 -10.16 -10.53
C VAL A 18 9.75 -8.87 -11.34
N TRP A 19 10.16 -7.74 -10.79
CA TRP A 19 10.05 -6.44 -11.47
C TRP A 19 10.69 -6.38 -12.85
N LYS A 20 11.77 -7.16 -13.06
CA LYS A 20 12.41 -7.28 -14.39
C LYS A 20 11.45 -7.84 -15.45
N SER A 21 10.56 -8.77 -15.10
CA SER A 21 9.57 -9.30 -16.04
C SER A 21 8.46 -8.30 -16.33
N VAL A 22 8.04 -7.51 -15.33
CA VAL A 22 7.04 -6.44 -15.50
C VAL A 22 7.55 -5.34 -16.45
N CYS A 23 8.84 -5.02 -16.40
CA CYS A 23 9.45 -4.02 -17.28
C CYS A 23 9.68 -4.50 -18.72
N LEU A 24 9.50 -5.79 -19.03
CA LEU A 24 9.60 -6.29 -20.41
C LEU A 24 8.51 -5.66 -21.28
N ARG A 25 8.76 -5.54 -22.59
CA ARG A 25 7.71 -5.13 -23.54
C ARG A 25 6.54 -6.12 -23.48
N LYS A 26 5.34 -5.63 -23.79
CA LYS A 26 4.11 -6.44 -23.80
C LYS A 26 4.22 -7.70 -24.67
N GLU A 27 4.97 -7.61 -25.75
CA GLU A 27 5.31 -8.71 -26.67
C GLU A 27 6.03 -9.90 -25.99
N TYR A 28 6.76 -9.67 -24.90
CA TYR A 28 7.49 -10.70 -24.15
C TYR A 28 6.82 -11.05 -22.81
N GLY A 29 5.53 -10.74 -22.66
CA GLY A 29 4.77 -11.05 -21.44
C GLY A 29 5.01 -10.09 -20.27
N GLY A 30 5.66 -8.94 -20.50
CA GLY A 30 5.75 -7.85 -19.53
C GLY A 30 4.63 -6.82 -19.65
N LEU A 31 4.64 -5.81 -18.77
CA LEU A 31 3.67 -4.72 -18.78
C LEU A 31 4.14 -3.53 -19.64
N GLY A 32 5.38 -3.55 -20.15
CA GLY A 32 5.95 -2.48 -20.96
C GLY A 32 6.27 -1.22 -20.18
N THR A 33 6.32 -1.29 -18.85
CA THR A 33 6.63 -0.14 -17.98
C THR A 33 8.11 0.20 -18.09
N ARG A 34 8.45 1.00 -19.11
CA ARG A 34 9.81 1.49 -19.37
C ARG A 34 10.30 2.48 -18.30
N GLN A 35 9.39 2.99 -17.47
CA GLN A 35 9.56 4.09 -16.51
C GLN A 35 9.07 3.67 -15.11
N MET A 36 9.67 2.60 -14.59
CA MET A 36 9.35 2.02 -13.28
C MET A 36 9.58 3.01 -12.13
N ARG A 37 10.59 3.87 -12.27
CA ARG A 37 10.92 4.89 -11.27
C ARG A 37 9.81 5.93 -11.17
N GLU A 38 9.31 6.39 -12.30
CA GLU A 38 8.24 7.37 -12.43
C GLU A 38 6.92 6.79 -11.92
N PHE A 39 6.65 5.51 -12.21
CA PHE A 39 5.48 4.82 -11.67
C PHE A 39 5.54 4.69 -10.14
N ASN A 40 6.71 4.32 -9.59
CA ASN A 40 6.90 4.29 -8.13
C ASN A 40 6.76 5.68 -7.50
N MET A 41 7.29 6.74 -8.13
CA MET A 41 7.10 8.11 -7.66
C MET A 41 5.62 8.51 -7.67
N ALA A 42 4.88 8.19 -8.72
CA ALA A 42 3.44 8.44 -8.79
C ALA A 42 2.64 7.64 -7.74
N LEU A 43 3.01 6.38 -7.50
CA LEU A 43 2.41 5.55 -6.46
C LEU A 43 2.71 6.08 -5.05
N LEU A 44 3.95 6.49 -4.79
CA LEU A 44 4.34 7.13 -3.54
C LEU A 44 3.57 8.43 -3.34
N GLY A 45 3.46 9.28 -4.36
CA GLY A 45 2.65 10.50 -4.30
C GLY A 45 1.18 10.21 -3.95
N LYS A 46 0.57 9.22 -4.60
CA LYS A 46 -0.80 8.78 -4.29
C LYS A 46 -0.92 8.22 -2.86
N TRP A 47 0.08 7.50 -2.39
CA TRP A 47 0.11 6.94 -1.04
C TRP A 47 0.25 8.03 0.02
N CYS A 48 1.18 8.98 -0.18
CA CYS A 48 1.33 10.16 0.67
C CYS A 48 0.07 11.02 0.69
N TRP A 49 -0.59 11.22 -0.46
CA TRP A 49 -1.87 11.92 -0.52
C TRP A 49 -2.94 11.25 0.34
N ARG A 50 -3.07 9.92 0.25
CA ARG A 50 -3.99 9.16 1.12
C ARG A 50 -3.64 9.29 2.59
N MET A 51 -2.36 9.31 2.94
CA MET A 51 -1.90 9.51 4.31
C MET A 51 -2.21 10.92 4.84
N LEU A 52 -2.10 11.95 3.98
CA LEU A 52 -2.44 13.33 4.33
C LEU A 52 -3.94 13.54 4.52
N MET A 53 -4.76 12.86 3.70
CA MET A 53 -6.22 12.91 3.77
C MET A 53 -6.77 12.07 4.94
N ASP A 54 -6.17 10.93 5.25
CA ASP A 54 -6.57 10.03 6.33
C ASP A 54 -5.56 10.05 7.48
N ARG A 55 -5.57 11.14 8.25
CA ARG A 55 -4.73 11.30 9.45
C ARG A 55 -5.15 10.39 10.63
N GLY A 56 -6.25 9.64 10.50
CA GLY A 56 -6.68 8.65 11.50
C GLY A 56 -6.31 7.20 11.12
N GLY A 57 -5.94 6.98 9.87
CA GLY A 57 -5.69 5.66 9.31
C GLY A 57 -4.53 4.92 9.99
N LEU A 58 -4.59 3.58 9.93
CA LEU A 58 -3.53 2.72 10.48
C LEU A 58 -2.16 3.08 9.89
N CYS A 59 -2.09 3.38 8.58
CA CYS A 59 -0.85 3.78 7.93
C CYS A 59 -0.27 5.07 8.51
N PHE A 60 -1.10 6.07 8.76
CA PHE A 60 -0.66 7.32 9.39
C PHE A 60 -0.15 7.04 10.81
N ARG A 61 -0.90 6.31 11.64
CA ARG A 61 -0.49 5.95 13.00
C ARG A 61 0.82 5.16 13.03
N VAL A 62 1.01 4.19 12.14
CA VAL A 62 2.25 3.41 12.05
C VAL A 62 3.43 4.28 11.64
N VAL A 63 3.25 5.18 10.68
CA VAL A 63 4.33 6.08 10.23
C VAL A 63 4.69 7.07 11.34
N VAL A 64 3.70 7.67 11.99
CA VAL A 64 3.90 8.55 13.16
C VAL A 64 4.59 7.82 14.30
N ALA A 65 4.15 6.59 14.63
CA ALA A 65 4.77 5.80 15.69
C ALA A 65 6.21 5.39 15.35
N ARG A 66 6.53 5.20 14.07
CA ARG A 66 7.85 4.73 13.62
C ARG A 66 8.86 5.86 13.44
N TYR A 67 8.41 7.02 12.96
CA TYR A 67 9.28 8.13 12.55
C TYR A 67 9.08 9.42 13.35
N GLY A 68 8.07 9.48 14.23
CA GLY A 68 7.72 10.68 14.98
C GLY A 68 6.99 11.73 14.14
N VAL A 69 6.27 12.64 14.82
CA VAL A 69 5.77 13.88 14.23
C VAL A 69 6.70 14.99 14.70
N GLU A 70 7.64 15.42 13.85
CA GLU A 70 8.32 16.69 14.10
C GLU A 70 7.42 17.84 13.63
N GLY A 71 6.65 18.39 14.59
CA GLY A 71 5.99 19.70 14.52
C GLY A 71 4.52 19.68 14.13
N GLY A 72 3.55 19.59 15.03
CA GLY A 72 3.61 19.66 16.47
C GLY A 72 2.20 19.44 17.02
N GLU A 73 2.01 18.32 17.69
CA GLU A 73 1.34 18.21 18.99
C GLU A 73 1.43 16.74 19.36
N VAL A 74 2.36 16.45 20.27
CA VAL A 74 2.35 15.20 21.02
C VAL A 74 1.47 15.50 22.22
N GLU A 75 0.16 15.36 22.07
CA GLU A 75 -0.74 15.46 23.22
C GLU A 75 -0.52 14.22 24.10
N GLY A 76 -0.08 14.50 25.32
CA GLY A 76 0.18 13.51 26.35
C GLY A 76 -1.06 12.69 26.67
N GLY A 77 -0.89 11.38 26.77
CA GLY A 77 -1.99 10.49 27.09
C GLY A 77 -1.56 9.05 27.33
N ARG A 78 -0.45 8.84 28.06
CA ARG A 78 -0.24 7.56 28.75
C ARG A 78 -0.73 7.69 30.18
N ALA A 79 -2.00 7.34 30.37
CA ALA A 79 -2.57 6.94 31.64
C ALA A 79 -3.72 5.95 31.38
N TYR A 80 -3.37 4.68 31.24
CA TYR A 80 -4.14 3.53 31.72
C TYR A 80 -3.17 2.36 31.93
#